data_AF-B3CK89-F1
#
_entry.id   AF-B3CK89-F1
#
_cell.length_a   1.000
_cell.length_b   1.000
_cell.length_c   1.000
_cell.angle_alpha   90.00
_cell.angle_beta   90.00
_cell.angle_gamma   90.00
#
_symmetry.space_group_name_H-M   'P 1'
#
loop_
_entity.id
_entity.type
_entity.pdbx_description
1 polymer ?
#
loop_
_entity_poly.entity_id
_entity_poly.type
_entity_poly.pdbx_seq_one_letter_code
_entity_poly.pdbx_strand_id
1 'polypeptide(L)'
;MTPEEVGAMMRRMWGVMALWLVACSSGVAPEEVRPAPVTESVDSGGKTVSLTGQATLQVAAGALTEETQVTLAVTEAPVAPPGTQMSQVLELTPHGTRFETPARVTLRYTGNAPPGRLAVLRLADAESNTWEPVGGARFSSGTATFDTTTFSFYVVTDGFACTPQQTPANACGSACGGDEYCASDARCRRMLPSELCGNNSLYVMQGELPDLSGVAPAHTEDARSGNLIAEALGAWCGVTPTPLNQAEKGVLDACTDAPLLGSGNTLVLAGSGYAQRLGRFVVQDASPLLLGSGSTAGTLRFSKRDGTVLAEFPSSRVNPTNDYFTYHLMTMPGGALVLQVYGIGWEGTPAGVWHFIHRALPDIQAGTATWSSYQLYEWTDDGDGQKGPGDTYRLIAQE
;
A
#
# COMPACT_ATOMS: atom_id res chain seq x y z
N MET A 1 11.79 53.03 26.55
CA MET A 1 11.26 53.69 25.35
C MET A 1 9.86 54.15 25.69
N THR A 2 9.66 55.45 25.83
CA THR A 2 8.38 55.99 26.36
C THR A 2 7.32 56.03 25.25
N PRO A 3 6.02 56.04 25.59
CA PRO A 3 4.94 56.14 24.59
C PRO A 3 5.03 57.35 23.65
N GLU A 4 5.79 58.39 24.00
CA GLU A 4 6.04 59.54 23.12
C GLU A 4 7.08 59.26 22.01
N GLU A 5 7.99 58.31 22.20
CA GLU A 5 9.04 58.00 21.21
C GLU A 5 8.50 57.15 20.04
N VAL A 6 7.39 56.42 20.23
CA VAL A 6 6.74 55.64 19.17
C VAL A 6 5.95 56.53 18.19
N GLY A 7 5.48 57.70 18.64
CA GLY A 7 4.68 58.62 17.83
C GLY A 7 5.48 59.38 16.76
N ALA A 8 6.77 59.61 16.99
CA ALA A 8 7.64 60.35 16.06
C ALA A 8 8.16 59.48 14.89
N MET A 9 8.22 58.15 15.08
CA MET A 9 8.73 57.23 14.05
C MET A 9 7.67 56.89 12.99
N MET A 10 6.37 56.93 13.33
CA MET A 10 5.29 56.69 12.35
C MET A 10 4.99 57.86 11.41
N ARG A 11 5.36 59.11 11.76
CA ARG A 11 5.07 60.29 10.90
C ARG A 11 6.07 60.51 9.77
N ARG A 12 7.20 59.81 9.75
CA ARG A 12 8.19 59.87 8.65
C ARG A 12 8.00 58.81 7.56
N MET A 13 7.01 57.92 7.70
CA MET A 13 6.74 56.85 6.73
C MET A 13 5.54 57.13 5.79
N TRP A 14 5.00 58.34 5.82
CA TRP A 14 3.83 58.77 5.03
C TRP A 14 4.16 59.72 3.87
N GLY A 15 5.44 59.90 3.56
CA GLY A 15 5.93 60.94 2.63
C GLY A 15 6.41 60.48 1.25
N VAL A 16 6.20 59.21 0.87
CA VAL A 16 6.53 58.71 -0.49
C VAL A 16 5.44 57.74 -0.94
N MET A 17 4.23 58.24 -1.12
CA MET A 17 3.20 57.55 -1.90
C MET A 17 3.52 57.82 -3.38
N ALA A 18 4.60 57.20 -3.85
CA ALA A 18 4.97 57.17 -5.26
C ALA A 18 3.87 56.41 -6.01
N LEU A 19 3.29 57.11 -6.97
CA LEU A 19 2.32 56.67 -7.95
C LEU A 19 2.82 55.42 -8.70
N TRP A 20 2.55 54.23 -8.17
CA TRP A 20 2.69 52.99 -8.92
C TRP A 20 1.50 52.88 -9.86
N LEU A 21 1.69 53.37 -11.09
CA LEU A 21 0.91 52.97 -12.24
C LEU A 21 1.02 51.45 -12.36
N VAL A 22 -0.02 50.73 -11.92
CA VAL A 22 -0.24 49.32 -12.27
C VAL A 22 -0.54 49.30 -13.76
N ALA A 23 0.51 49.14 -14.57
CA ALA A 23 0.37 48.72 -15.94
C ALA A 23 -0.21 47.29 -15.90
N CYS A 24 -1.51 47.15 -16.17
CA CYS A 24 -2.13 45.89 -16.53
C CYS A 24 -1.55 45.42 -17.86
N SER A 25 -0.28 44.98 -17.84
CA SER A 25 0.28 44.12 -18.87
C SER A 25 -0.54 42.84 -18.78
N SER A 26 -1.40 42.61 -19.77
CA SER A 26 -1.98 41.30 -20.08
C SER A 26 -0.83 40.36 -20.46
N GLY A 27 -0.05 39.98 -19.44
CA GLY A 27 1.03 39.03 -19.53
C GLY A 27 0.40 37.68 -19.86
N VAL A 28 0.43 37.35 -21.14
CA VAL A 28 0.14 36.00 -21.62
C VAL A 28 1.06 35.09 -20.80
N ALA A 29 0.48 34.23 -19.96
CA ALA A 29 1.24 33.22 -19.26
C ALA A 29 2.07 32.47 -20.32
N PRO A 30 3.39 32.29 -20.12
CA PRO A 30 4.23 31.64 -21.11
C PRO A 30 3.57 30.32 -21.51
N GLU A 31 3.30 30.17 -22.80
CA GLU A 31 2.70 28.96 -23.35
C GLU A 31 3.55 27.77 -22.91
N GLU A 32 2.95 26.85 -22.16
CA GLU A 32 3.65 25.69 -21.67
C GLU A 32 4.04 24.83 -22.88
N VAL A 33 5.34 24.77 -23.15
CA VAL A 33 5.86 24.05 -24.32
C VAL A 33 5.60 22.55 -24.12
N ARG A 34 4.60 22.02 -24.85
CA ARG A 34 4.32 20.59 -24.89
C ARG A 34 5.48 19.88 -25.60
N PRO A 35 6.06 18.81 -25.03
CA PRO A 35 7.09 18.05 -25.73
C PRO A 35 6.50 17.39 -26.99
N ALA A 36 7.31 17.28 -28.04
CA ALA A 36 6.90 16.55 -29.23
C ALA A 36 6.66 15.06 -28.90
N PRO A 37 5.63 14.43 -29.50
CA PRO A 37 5.42 12.99 -29.36
C PRO A 37 6.66 12.19 -29.76
N VAL A 38 6.88 11.06 -29.09
CA VAL A 38 7.95 10.12 -29.38
C VAL A 38 7.34 8.81 -29.86
N THR A 39 7.70 8.36 -31.07
CA THR A 39 7.24 7.09 -31.65
C THR A 39 8.43 6.16 -31.87
N GLU A 40 8.31 4.94 -31.37
CA GLU A 40 9.36 3.93 -31.43
C GLU A 40 8.76 2.56 -31.76
N SER A 41 9.44 1.78 -32.61
CA SER A 41 9.09 0.36 -32.77
C SER A 41 9.57 -0.43 -31.55
N VAL A 42 8.68 -1.25 -30.97
CA VAL A 42 8.92 -2.13 -29.83
C VAL A 42 8.50 -3.55 -30.21
N ASP A 43 9.44 -4.50 -30.17
CA ASP A 43 9.21 -5.90 -30.47
C ASP A 43 9.16 -6.76 -29.19
N SER A 44 9.17 -8.09 -29.35
CA SER A 44 9.18 -9.04 -28.24
C SER A 44 10.45 -8.97 -27.37
N GLY A 45 11.51 -8.28 -27.80
CA GLY A 45 12.69 -8.02 -26.99
C GLY A 45 12.46 -6.99 -25.87
N GLY A 46 11.35 -6.25 -25.93
CA GLY A 46 11.07 -5.15 -25.00
C GLY A 46 11.90 -3.90 -25.30
N LYS A 47 11.48 -2.76 -24.77
CA LYS A 47 12.15 -1.46 -24.99
C LYS A 47 11.73 -0.43 -23.96
N THR A 48 12.61 0.52 -23.69
CA THR A 48 12.27 1.74 -22.96
C THR A 48 12.02 2.88 -23.95
N VAL A 49 10.85 3.52 -23.86
CA VAL A 49 10.47 4.70 -24.63
C VAL A 49 10.34 5.89 -23.68
N SER A 50 10.99 7.01 -23.99
CA SER A 50 11.07 8.16 -23.09
C SER A 50 10.54 9.43 -23.76
N LEU A 51 9.55 10.06 -23.14
CA LEU A 51 9.08 11.39 -23.46
C LEU A 51 9.78 12.40 -22.54
N THR A 52 10.77 13.11 -23.09
CA THR A 52 11.73 13.93 -22.34
C THR A 52 11.09 14.79 -21.27
N GLY A 53 11.48 14.53 -20.02
CA GLY A 53 11.08 15.34 -18.85
C GLY A 53 9.65 15.12 -18.36
N GLN A 54 8.86 14.27 -19.02
CA GLN A 54 7.45 14.00 -18.68
C GLN A 54 7.20 12.56 -18.29
N ALA A 55 7.57 11.59 -19.13
CA ALA A 55 7.23 10.20 -18.89
C ALA A 55 8.25 9.21 -19.47
N THR A 56 8.29 8.01 -18.89
CA THR A 56 9.00 6.85 -19.42
C THR A 56 8.07 5.64 -19.40
N LEU A 57 8.05 4.90 -20.50
CA LEU A 57 7.41 3.59 -20.61
C LEU A 57 8.52 2.53 -20.74
N GLN A 58 8.52 1.54 -19.87
CA GLN A 58 9.41 0.39 -19.93
C GLN A 58 8.60 -0.87 -20.24
N VAL A 59 8.75 -1.38 -21.46
CA VAL A 59 8.14 -2.62 -21.93
C VAL A 59 9.14 -3.76 -21.71
N ALA A 60 8.75 -4.75 -20.90
CA ALA A 60 9.58 -5.93 -20.65
C ALA A 60 9.67 -6.84 -21.89
N ALA A 61 10.74 -7.65 -21.97
CA ALA A 61 10.82 -8.70 -22.98
C ALA A 61 9.64 -9.67 -22.82
N GLY A 62 9.06 -10.10 -23.94
CA GLY A 62 7.87 -10.95 -23.99
C GLY A 62 6.56 -10.25 -23.64
N ALA A 63 6.57 -8.96 -23.27
CA ALA A 63 5.34 -8.23 -22.98
C ALA A 63 4.46 -8.00 -24.22
N LEU A 64 5.08 -7.90 -25.40
CA LEU A 64 4.41 -7.83 -26.70
C LEU A 64 4.81 -9.06 -27.54
N THR A 65 3.85 -9.64 -28.23
CA THR A 65 4.06 -10.79 -29.12
C THR A 65 4.42 -10.38 -30.54
N GLU A 66 4.08 -9.16 -30.94
CA GLU A 66 4.30 -8.59 -32.27
C GLU A 66 4.99 -7.22 -32.17
N GLU A 67 5.76 -6.87 -33.20
CA GLU A 67 6.35 -5.53 -33.31
C GLU A 67 5.24 -4.47 -33.38
N THR A 68 5.26 -3.53 -32.44
CA THR A 68 4.25 -2.48 -32.29
C THR A 68 4.91 -1.11 -32.36
N GLN A 69 4.36 -0.20 -33.17
CA GLN A 69 4.73 1.21 -33.15
C GLN A 69 4.12 1.89 -31.93
N VAL A 70 4.93 2.11 -30.89
CA VAL A 70 4.49 2.70 -29.64
C VAL A 70 4.74 4.20 -29.66
N THR A 71 3.71 5.00 -29.40
CA THR A 71 3.84 6.46 -29.27
C THR A 71 3.50 6.92 -27.86
N LEU A 72 4.37 7.76 -27.29
CA LEU A 72 4.13 8.53 -26.07
C LEU A 72 3.89 10.00 -26.45
N ALA A 73 2.77 10.56 -26.01
CA ALA A 73 2.45 11.96 -26.22
C ALA A 73 1.89 12.61 -24.95
N VAL A 74 2.02 13.94 -24.85
CA VAL A 74 1.22 14.75 -23.94
C VAL A 74 0.04 15.30 -24.73
N THR A 75 -1.15 15.13 -24.20
CA THR A 75 -2.39 15.56 -24.86
C THR A 75 -3.36 16.23 -23.89
N GLU A 76 -4.47 16.71 -24.43
CA GLU A 76 -5.62 17.13 -23.62
C GLU A 76 -6.46 15.91 -23.25
N ALA A 77 -7.00 15.92 -22.03
CA ALA A 77 -7.87 14.86 -21.56
C ALA A 77 -9.12 14.74 -22.46
N PRO A 78 -9.46 13.55 -23.00
CA PRO A 78 -10.71 13.37 -23.77
C PRO A 78 -11.96 13.71 -22.95
N VAL A 79 -11.88 13.46 -21.64
CA VAL A 79 -12.86 13.85 -20.62
C VAL A 79 -12.11 14.39 -19.41
N ALA A 80 -12.62 15.44 -18.78
CA ALA A 80 -11.99 16.04 -17.61
C ALA A 80 -11.74 14.99 -16.51
N PRO A 81 -10.51 14.83 -16.00
CA PRO A 81 -10.26 13.92 -14.91
C PRO A 81 -10.89 14.45 -13.62
N PRO A 82 -11.42 13.58 -12.77
CA PRO A 82 -11.93 13.98 -11.47
C PRO A 82 -10.80 14.43 -10.55
N GLY A 83 -11.07 15.46 -9.72
CA GLY A 83 -10.07 16.08 -8.85
C GLY A 83 -9.24 17.18 -9.52
N THR A 84 -8.17 17.60 -8.86
CA THR A 84 -7.18 18.54 -9.39
C THR A 84 -6.15 17.75 -10.19
N GLN A 85 -6.01 18.04 -11.48
CA GLN A 85 -4.98 17.44 -12.32
C GLN A 85 -3.57 17.91 -11.88
N MET A 86 -2.69 16.96 -11.58
CA MET A 86 -1.34 17.19 -11.05
C MET A 86 -0.24 16.89 -12.09
N SER A 87 -0.54 16.13 -13.14
CA SER A 87 0.35 15.90 -14.29
C SER A 87 -0.32 16.37 -15.58
N GLN A 88 0.46 16.50 -16.65
CA GLN A 88 -0.12 16.48 -18.00
C GLN A 88 -0.73 15.08 -18.29
N VAL A 89 -1.68 14.99 -19.21
CA VAL A 89 -2.24 13.68 -19.62
C VAL A 89 -1.25 13.01 -20.55
N LEU A 90 -0.75 11.86 -20.12
CA LEU A 90 0.06 10.98 -20.94
C LEU A 90 -0.85 10.12 -21.80
N GLU A 91 -0.62 10.14 -23.11
CA GLU A 91 -1.28 9.27 -24.08
C GLU A 91 -0.29 8.21 -24.56
N LEU A 92 -0.66 6.95 -24.42
CA LEU A 92 0.04 5.80 -24.99
C LEU A 92 -0.78 5.25 -26.15
N THR A 93 -0.21 5.16 -27.35
CA THR A 93 -0.87 4.58 -28.52
C THR A 93 -0.06 3.44 -29.13
N PRO A 94 -0.70 2.46 -29.82
CA PRO A 94 -2.13 2.40 -30.13
C PRO A 94 -3.01 2.01 -28.93
N HIS A 95 -4.12 2.73 -28.72
CA HIS A 95 -5.06 2.46 -27.62
C HIS A 95 -5.57 1.03 -27.64
N GLY A 96 -5.75 0.43 -26.47
CA GLY A 96 -6.25 -0.95 -26.30
C GLY A 96 -5.22 -2.05 -26.56
N THR A 97 -3.99 -1.73 -26.99
CA THR A 97 -2.88 -2.69 -27.03
C THR A 97 -2.69 -3.30 -25.66
N ARG A 98 -2.65 -4.64 -25.58
CA ARG A 98 -2.48 -5.36 -24.32
C ARG A 98 -1.07 -5.91 -24.18
N PHE A 99 -0.60 -5.96 -22.94
CA PHE A 99 0.66 -6.60 -22.59
C PHE A 99 0.44 -7.97 -21.94
N GLU A 100 1.21 -8.97 -22.36
CA GLU A 100 1.26 -10.29 -21.70
C GLU A 100 1.97 -10.21 -20.33
N THR A 101 2.92 -9.27 -20.21
CA THR A 101 3.60 -8.92 -18.96
C THR A 101 3.45 -7.42 -18.75
N PRO A 102 2.95 -6.93 -17.59
CA PRO A 102 2.71 -5.51 -17.38
C PRO A 102 3.91 -4.62 -17.75
N ALA A 103 3.66 -3.53 -18.46
CA ALA A 103 4.65 -2.50 -18.73
C ALA A 103 4.68 -1.48 -17.61
N ARG A 104 5.86 -0.95 -17.28
CA ARG A 104 6.01 0.07 -16.25
C ARG A 104 5.96 1.47 -16.83
N VAL A 105 5.19 2.35 -16.20
CA VAL A 105 5.11 3.76 -16.51
C VAL A 105 5.66 4.57 -15.33
N THR A 106 6.55 5.51 -15.63
CA THR A 106 6.95 6.57 -14.71
C THR A 106 6.44 7.89 -15.29
N LEU A 107 5.53 8.56 -14.58
CA LEU A 107 4.88 9.80 -15.00
C LEU A 107 5.24 10.92 -14.02
N ARG A 108 5.76 12.03 -14.53
CA ARG A 108 6.04 13.22 -13.74
C ARG A 108 4.74 13.93 -13.38
N TYR A 109 4.67 14.42 -12.15
CA TYR A 109 3.59 15.29 -11.70
C TYR A 109 4.17 16.47 -10.92
N THR A 110 3.33 17.48 -10.70
CA THR A 110 3.64 18.71 -9.99
C THR A 110 2.74 18.86 -8.77
N GLY A 111 3.15 19.69 -7.82
CA GLY A 111 2.37 20.01 -6.62
C GLY A 111 2.66 19.12 -5.42
N ASN A 112 2.12 19.55 -4.27
CA ASN A 112 2.32 18.94 -2.96
C ASN A 112 0.97 18.48 -2.39
N ALA A 113 0.43 17.40 -2.96
CA ALA A 113 -0.71 16.75 -2.32
C ALA A 113 -0.24 16.05 -1.03
N PRO A 114 -1.05 16.05 0.04
CA PRO A 114 -0.79 15.22 1.21
C PRO A 114 -0.61 13.74 0.82
N PRO A 115 0.22 12.97 1.54
CA PRO A 115 0.29 11.52 1.37
C PRO A 115 -1.10 10.87 1.37
N GLY A 116 -1.33 9.91 0.48
CA GLY A 116 -2.61 9.20 0.34
C GLY A 116 -3.69 9.92 -0.46
N ARG A 117 -3.45 11.15 -0.97
CA ARG A 117 -4.42 11.87 -1.81
C ARG A 117 -4.15 11.82 -3.32
N LEU A 118 -2.95 11.38 -3.71
CA LEU A 118 -2.60 11.23 -5.11
C LEU A 118 -3.13 9.90 -5.65
N ALA A 119 -3.66 9.95 -6.85
CA ALA A 119 -4.04 8.77 -7.63
C ALA A 119 -3.51 8.90 -9.06
N VAL A 120 -3.14 7.77 -9.64
CA VAL A 120 -3.01 7.67 -11.10
C VAL A 120 -4.35 7.18 -11.60
N LEU A 121 -4.92 7.89 -12.57
CA LEU A 121 -6.14 7.50 -13.24
C LEU A 121 -5.82 7.11 -14.68
N ARG A 122 -6.62 6.19 -15.22
CA ARG A 122 -6.61 5.85 -16.64
C ARG A 122 -8.01 5.84 -17.23
N LEU A 123 -8.11 5.97 -18.55
CA LEU A 123 -9.30 5.56 -19.30
C LEU A 123 -9.17 4.08 -19.68
N ALA A 124 -10.27 3.36 -19.88
CA ALA A 124 -10.19 1.94 -20.28
C ALA A 124 -9.76 1.80 -21.76
N ASP A 125 -10.20 2.71 -22.61
CA ASP A 125 -9.86 2.85 -24.04
C ASP A 125 -10.05 4.31 -24.51
N ALA A 126 -9.99 4.57 -25.82
CA ALA A 126 -10.07 5.91 -26.38
C ALA A 126 -11.49 6.49 -26.40
N GLU A 127 -12.49 5.63 -26.40
CA GLU A 127 -13.91 5.97 -26.42
C GLU A 127 -14.49 6.12 -25.00
N SER A 128 -13.77 5.64 -24.00
CA SER A 128 -14.14 5.70 -22.59
C SER A 128 -14.26 7.14 -22.09
N ASN A 129 -15.34 7.40 -21.35
CA ASN A 129 -15.62 8.69 -20.71
C ASN A 129 -15.53 8.63 -19.18
N THR A 130 -15.02 7.52 -18.64
CA THR A 130 -14.86 7.30 -17.20
C THR A 130 -13.42 7.00 -16.87
N TRP A 131 -12.85 7.81 -15.98
CA TRP A 131 -11.54 7.56 -15.37
C TRP A 131 -11.65 6.49 -14.29
N GLU A 132 -10.74 5.52 -14.30
CA GLU A 132 -10.59 4.51 -13.26
C GLU A 132 -9.20 4.58 -12.61
N PRO A 133 -9.09 4.30 -11.31
CA PRO A 133 -7.81 4.32 -10.61
C PRO A 133 -6.90 3.19 -11.10
N VAL A 134 -5.62 3.52 -11.29
CA VAL A 134 -4.56 2.55 -11.51
C VAL A 134 -4.01 2.14 -10.15
N GLY A 135 -4.37 0.94 -9.72
CA GLY A 135 -3.92 0.40 -8.44
C GLY A 135 -2.41 0.19 -8.38
N GLY A 136 -1.85 0.19 -7.18
CA GLY A 136 -0.42 -0.05 -6.96
C GLY A 136 0.51 1.10 -7.34
N ALA A 137 -0.01 2.24 -7.79
CA ALA A 137 0.79 3.42 -8.08
C ALA A 137 1.59 3.89 -6.84
N ARG A 138 2.86 4.22 -7.06
CA ARG A 138 3.79 4.70 -6.03
C ARG A 138 4.17 6.15 -6.35
N PHE A 139 4.13 7.03 -5.35
CA PHE A 139 4.44 8.45 -5.52
C PHE A 139 5.70 8.80 -4.75
N SER A 140 6.72 9.31 -5.44
CA SER A 140 7.95 9.79 -4.82
C SER A 140 8.55 10.91 -5.64
N SER A 141 9.01 11.98 -4.97
CA SER A 141 9.82 13.04 -5.59
C SER A 141 9.24 13.66 -6.87
N GLY A 142 7.91 13.82 -6.94
CA GLY A 142 7.24 14.38 -8.12
C GLY A 142 7.09 13.40 -9.28
N THR A 143 7.22 12.10 -9.01
CA THR A 143 7.00 11.02 -9.99
C THR A 143 6.02 9.99 -9.45
N ALA A 144 5.10 9.57 -10.32
CA ALA A 144 4.21 8.45 -10.10
C ALA A 144 4.74 7.26 -10.92
N THR A 145 5.04 6.14 -10.25
CA THR A 145 5.45 4.89 -10.90
C THR A 145 4.36 3.85 -10.72
N PHE A 146 3.92 3.24 -11.82
CA PHE A 146 2.85 2.24 -11.82
C PHE A 146 3.04 1.27 -12.98
N ASP A 147 2.46 0.07 -12.85
CA ASP A 147 2.45 -0.92 -13.91
C ASP A 147 1.08 -0.93 -14.60
N THR A 148 1.05 -1.16 -15.91
CA THR A 148 -0.17 -1.24 -16.71
C THR A 148 -0.13 -2.38 -17.70
N THR A 149 -1.30 -2.95 -17.99
CA THR A 149 -1.51 -4.04 -18.95
C THR A 149 -2.11 -3.56 -20.27
N THR A 150 -2.35 -2.26 -20.44
CA THR A 150 -2.93 -1.71 -21.67
C THR A 150 -2.38 -0.34 -22.03
N PHE A 151 -2.37 -0.01 -23.32
CA PHE A 151 -2.24 1.38 -23.77
C PHE A 151 -3.55 2.15 -23.65
N SER A 152 -3.45 3.38 -23.14
CA SER A 152 -4.56 4.29 -22.89
C SER A 152 -4.04 5.70 -22.52
N PHE A 153 -4.94 6.54 -22.00
CA PHE A 153 -4.64 7.81 -21.33
C PHE A 153 -4.36 7.60 -19.85
N TYR A 154 -3.39 8.36 -19.32
CA TYR A 154 -2.98 8.33 -17.91
C TYR A 154 -2.79 9.74 -17.36
N VAL A 155 -3.18 9.95 -16.11
CA VAL A 155 -3.02 11.24 -15.44
C VAL A 155 -2.85 11.06 -13.94
N VAL A 156 -2.05 11.92 -13.31
CA VAL A 156 -1.98 12.04 -11.86
C VAL A 156 -2.96 13.11 -11.41
N THR A 157 -3.77 12.81 -10.40
CA THR A 157 -4.73 13.75 -9.80
C THR A 157 -4.58 13.80 -8.29
N ASP A 158 -4.84 14.97 -7.69
CA ASP A 158 -5.11 15.16 -6.26
C ASP A 158 -6.62 15.31 -6.06
N GLY A 159 -7.16 14.70 -5.01
CA GLY A 159 -8.56 14.90 -4.66
C GLY A 159 -9.52 14.18 -5.59
N PHE A 160 -9.01 13.23 -6.40
CA PHE A 160 -9.83 12.07 -6.69
C PHE A 160 -10.11 11.42 -5.34
N ALA A 161 -11.31 11.68 -4.81
CA ALA A 161 -11.90 10.78 -3.84
C ALA A 161 -12.12 9.48 -4.61
N CYS A 162 -11.07 8.67 -4.66
CA CYS A 162 -11.17 7.23 -4.80
C CYS A 162 -12.24 6.86 -3.78
N THR A 163 -13.48 6.79 -4.23
CA THR A 163 -14.60 6.46 -3.36
C THR A 163 -14.30 5.03 -3.03
N PRO A 164 -13.94 4.69 -1.78
CA PRO A 164 -13.62 3.32 -1.43
C PRO A 164 -14.74 2.48 -2.00
N GLN A 165 -14.41 1.47 -2.82
CA GLN A 165 -15.44 0.63 -3.38
C GLN A 165 -16.23 0.14 -2.18
N GLN A 166 -17.54 0.43 -2.17
CA GLN A 166 -18.37 0.09 -1.02
C GLN A 166 -18.15 -1.38 -0.74
N THR A 167 -17.52 -1.66 0.39
CA THR A 167 -17.41 -3.01 0.84
C THR A 167 -18.82 -3.54 0.97
N PRO A 168 -19.08 -4.80 0.58
CA PRO A 168 -20.40 -5.39 0.73
C PRO A 168 -20.92 -5.08 2.13
N ALA A 169 -22.16 -4.61 2.24
CA ALA A 169 -22.78 -4.39 3.53
C ALA A 169 -22.58 -5.65 4.38
N ASN A 170 -22.14 -5.48 5.62
CA ASN A 170 -21.82 -6.62 6.47
C ASN A 170 -23.02 -7.57 6.57
N ALA A 171 -22.80 -8.88 6.49
CA ALA A 171 -23.89 -9.86 6.46
C ALA A 171 -24.78 -9.81 7.72
N CYS A 172 -24.30 -9.20 8.80
CA CYS A 172 -24.96 -9.08 10.09
C CYS A 172 -26.09 -8.05 10.11
N GLY A 173 -26.26 -7.22 9.07
CA GLY A 173 -27.34 -6.22 8.98
C GLY A 173 -27.20 -5.01 9.93
N SER A 174 -26.28 -5.06 10.89
CA SER A 174 -25.86 -3.97 11.76
C SER A 174 -24.34 -3.98 11.93
N ALA A 175 -23.72 -2.82 12.18
CA ALA A 175 -22.30 -2.74 12.53
C ALA A 175 -22.00 -3.53 13.82
N CYS A 176 -20.97 -4.38 13.79
CA CYS A 176 -20.48 -5.06 14.98
C CYS A 176 -19.69 -4.11 15.89
N GLY A 177 -19.47 -4.48 17.15
CA GLY A 177 -18.59 -3.74 18.05
C GLY A 177 -17.15 -3.63 17.53
N GLY A 178 -16.37 -2.71 18.11
CA GLY A 178 -14.98 -2.48 17.68
C GLY A 178 -14.04 -3.67 17.96
N ASP A 179 -14.41 -4.56 18.87
CA ASP A 179 -13.72 -5.83 19.15
C ASP A 179 -14.46 -7.04 18.58
N GLU A 180 -15.37 -6.84 17.61
CA GLU A 180 -16.18 -7.90 17.03
C GLU A 180 -16.09 -7.92 15.49
N TYR A 181 -16.30 -9.10 14.91
CA TYR A 181 -16.40 -9.29 13.47
C TYR A 181 -17.71 -9.98 13.09
N CYS A 182 -18.15 -9.78 11.86
CA CYS A 182 -19.34 -10.45 11.35
C CYS A 182 -18.94 -11.84 10.81
N ALA A 183 -19.29 -12.87 11.56
CA ALA A 183 -18.96 -14.25 11.22
C ALA A 183 -19.87 -14.81 10.12
N SER A 184 -19.53 -16.00 9.62
CA SER A 184 -20.26 -16.66 8.53
C SER A 184 -21.72 -16.99 8.83
N ASP A 185 -22.11 -17.02 10.10
CA ASP A 185 -23.48 -17.23 10.58
C ASP A 185 -24.29 -15.92 10.73
N ALA A 186 -23.76 -14.80 10.19
CA ALA A 186 -24.33 -13.47 10.27
C ALA A 186 -24.54 -12.95 11.72
N ARG A 187 -23.69 -13.38 12.66
CA ARG A 187 -23.63 -12.87 14.02
C ARG A 187 -22.33 -12.12 14.26
N CYS A 188 -22.40 -11.06 15.05
CA CYS A 188 -21.20 -10.41 15.59
C CYS A 188 -20.57 -11.34 16.62
N ARG A 189 -19.29 -11.65 16.42
CA ARG A 189 -18.46 -12.46 17.33
C ARG A 189 -17.26 -11.66 17.75
N ARG A 190 -16.81 -11.83 18.99
CA ARG A 190 -15.57 -11.18 19.44
C ARG A 190 -14.39 -11.63 18.59
N MET A 191 -13.50 -10.70 18.27
CA MET A 191 -12.19 -10.95 17.66
C MET A 191 -11.29 -11.59 18.71
N LEU A 192 -11.54 -12.86 18.98
CA LEU A 192 -10.67 -13.68 19.82
C LEU A 192 -9.96 -14.68 18.92
N PRO A 193 -8.70 -15.01 19.22
CA PRO A 193 -7.99 -16.06 18.50
C PRO A 193 -8.75 -17.39 18.47
N SER A 194 -9.47 -17.73 19.55
CA SER A 194 -10.33 -18.92 19.62
C SER A 194 -11.47 -18.93 18.59
N GLU A 195 -11.85 -17.76 18.08
CA GLU A 195 -12.92 -17.58 17.08
C GLU A 195 -12.38 -17.56 15.65
N LEU A 196 -11.09 -17.80 15.40
CA LEU A 196 -10.51 -17.82 14.04
C LEU A 196 -11.21 -18.83 13.09
N CYS A 197 -11.76 -19.91 13.64
CA CYS A 197 -12.53 -20.91 12.91
C CYS A 197 -14.02 -20.58 12.75
N GLY A 198 -14.48 -19.38 13.14
CA GLY A 198 -15.89 -18.96 12.99
C GLY A 198 -16.31 -18.62 11.55
N ASN A 199 -15.35 -18.57 10.63
CA ASN A 199 -15.55 -18.33 9.21
C ASN A 199 -15.44 -19.63 8.40
N ASN A 200 -16.26 -19.76 7.36
CA ASN A 200 -16.28 -20.96 6.51
C ASN A 200 -15.23 -20.91 5.38
N SER A 201 -14.61 -19.75 5.19
CA SER A 201 -13.61 -19.51 4.14
C SER A 201 -12.32 -19.02 4.76
N LEU A 202 -11.21 -19.63 4.33
CA LEU A 202 -9.86 -19.24 4.70
C LEU A 202 -9.08 -18.96 3.42
N TYR A 203 -8.63 -17.73 3.26
CA TYR A 203 -7.82 -17.31 2.13
C TYR A 203 -6.39 -17.00 2.58
N VAL A 204 -5.42 -17.38 1.76
CA VAL A 204 -4.04 -16.97 1.93
C VAL A 204 -3.68 -15.98 0.83
N MET A 205 -3.24 -14.79 1.24
CA MET A 205 -2.89 -13.74 0.32
C MET A 205 -1.52 -14.03 -0.30
N GLN A 206 -1.51 -14.10 -1.62
CA GLN A 206 -0.36 -14.34 -2.47
C GLN A 206 -0.21 -13.21 -3.48
N GLY A 207 0.91 -13.16 -4.18
CA GLY A 207 1.21 -12.11 -5.14
C GLY A 207 1.92 -10.96 -4.44
N GLU A 208 3.22 -10.90 -4.65
CA GLU A 208 4.02 -9.75 -4.27
C GLU A 208 3.99 -8.70 -5.38
N LEU A 209 4.31 -7.46 -5.06
CA LEU A 209 4.38 -6.39 -6.04
C LEU A 209 5.31 -6.83 -7.20
N PRO A 210 4.86 -6.73 -8.47
CA PRO A 210 5.57 -7.27 -9.65
C PRO A 210 6.97 -6.67 -9.91
N ASP A 211 7.40 -5.70 -9.11
CA ASP A 211 8.71 -5.06 -9.15
C ASP A 211 9.82 -5.80 -8.38
N LEU A 212 9.53 -6.98 -7.84
CA LEU A 212 10.55 -7.81 -7.21
C LEU A 212 11.29 -8.68 -8.24
N SER A 213 11.44 -8.21 -9.48
CA SER A 213 12.11 -8.92 -10.59
C SER A 213 13.59 -9.24 -10.34
N GLY A 214 14.16 -8.78 -9.22
CA GLY A 214 15.50 -9.15 -8.73
C GLY A 214 15.50 -9.97 -7.44
N VAL A 215 14.34 -10.27 -6.86
CA VAL A 215 14.19 -11.07 -5.65
C VAL A 215 13.82 -12.48 -6.12
N ALA A 216 14.74 -13.43 -5.92
CA ALA A 216 14.47 -14.81 -6.26
C ALA A 216 13.17 -15.26 -5.56
N PRO A 217 12.35 -16.15 -6.15
CA PRO A 217 11.18 -16.72 -5.48
C PRO A 217 11.46 -17.33 -4.09
N ALA A 218 12.72 -17.69 -3.79
CA ALA A 218 13.16 -18.12 -2.46
C ALA A 218 13.27 -16.99 -1.43
N HIS A 219 13.23 -15.73 -1.85
CA HIS A 219 13.24 -14.54 -1.00
C HIS A 219 11.84 -13.93 -0.84
N THR A 220 10.81 -14.51 -1.48
CA THR A 220 9.39 -14.21 -1.21
C THR A 220 8.93 -15.02 0.00
N GLU A 221 9.74 -15.03 1.07
CA GLU A 221 9.49 -15.81 2.29
C GLU A 221 8.14 -15.45 2.91
N ASP A 222 7.61 -14.27 2.62
CA ASP A 222 6.29 -13.80 3.02
C ASP A 222 5.15 -14.66 2.45
N ALA A 223 5.16 -15.00 1.15
CA ALA A 223 4.13 -15.85 0.55
C ALA A 223 4.19 -17.29 1.09
N ARG A 224 5.40 -17.83 1.24
CA ARG A 224 5.63 -19.15 1.83
C ARG A 224 5.17 -19.20 3.28
N SER A 225 5.55 -18.19 4.06
CA SER A 225 5.15 -17.98 5.45
C SER A 225 3.63 -17.89 5.60
N GLY A 226 2.97 -17.13 4.71
CA GLY A 226 1.52 -17.04 4.66
C GLY A 226 0.86 -18.40 4.43
N ASN A 227 1.40 -19.21 3.50
CA ASN A 227 0.89 -20.56 3.24
C ASN A 227 1.06 -21.46 4.46
N LEU A 228 2.21 -21.43 5.15
CA LEU A 228 2.43 -22.25 6.34
C LEU A 228 1.44 -21.92 7.47
N ILE A 229 1.16 -20.62 7.70
CA ILE A 229 0.13 -20.20 8.67
C ILE A 229 -1.24 -20.70 8.23
N ALA A 230 -1.60 -20.50 6.97
CA ALA A 230 -2.92 -20.85 6.46
C ALA A 230 -3.14 -22.37 6.47
N GLU A 231 -2.14 -23.18 6.14
CA GLU A 231 -2.20 -24.65 6.22
C GLU A 231 -2.42 -25.11 7.67
N ALA A 232 -1.66 -24.58 8.62
CA ALA A 232 -1.81 -24.92 10.04
C ALA A 232 -3.19 -24.51 10.59
N LEU A 233 -3.65 -23.30 10.23
CA LEU A 233 -4.97 -22.80 10.63
C LEU A 233 -6.10 -23.60 9.96
N GLY A 234 -5.96 -23.91 8.67
CA GLY A 234 -6.92 -24.71 7.92
C GLY A 234 -7.05 -26.13 8.46
N ALA A 235 -5.94 -26.76 8.84
CA ALA A 235 -5.94 -28.07 9.48
C ALA A 235 -6.69 -28.04 10.83
N TRP A 236 -6.51 -26.98 11.63
CA TRP A 236 -7.25 -26.80 12.88
C TRP A 236 -8.75 -26.58 12.65
N CYS A 237 -9.09 -25.68 11.72
CA CYS A 237 -10.48 -25.29 11.46
C CYS A 237 -11.25 -26.28 10.57
N GLY A 238 -10.58 -27.28 9.98
CA GLY A 238 -11.19 -28.18 9.01
C GLY A 238 -11.56 -27.50 7.68
N VAL A 239 -10.83 -26.44 7.30
CA VAL A 239 -11.05 -25.66 6.07
C VAL A 239 -9.81 -25.73 5.19
N THR A 240 -9.99 -25.96 3.88
CA THR A 240 -8.86 -25.92 2.94
C THR A 240 -8.53 -24.47 2.57
N PRO A 241 -7.31 -23.97 2.81
CA PRO A 241 -6.92 -22.62 2.42
C PRO A 241 -7.01 -22.43 0.91
N THR A 242 -7.54 -21.28 0.48
CA THR A 242 -7.59 -20.89 -0.93
C THR A 242 -6.60 -19.76 -1.18
N PRO A 243 -5.62 -19.92 -2.08
CA PRO A 243 -4.72 -18.84 -2.44
C PRO A 243 -5.45 -17.74 -3.20
N LEU A 244 -5.20 -16.47 -2.84
CA LEU A 244 -5.72 -15.29 -3.55
C LEU A 244 -4.59 -14.39 -3.99
N ASN A 245 -4.57 -14.04 -5.26
CA ASN A 245 -3.58 -13.10 -5.78
C ASN A 245 -4.03 -11.65 -5.54
N GLN A 246 -3.25 -10.84 -4.83
CA GLN A 246 -3.61 -9.44 -4.52
C GLN A 246 -3.60 -8.51 -5.75
N ALA A 247 -3.10 -8.98 -6.90
CA ALA A 247 -3.24 -8.31 -8.20
C ALA A 247 -4.54 -8.65 -8.92
N GLU A 248 -5.27 -9.69 -8.49
CA GLU A 248 -6.53 -10.07 -9.10
C GLU A 248 -7.63 -9.04 -8.82
N LYS A 249 -8.40 -8.70 -9.86
CA LYS A 249 -9.50 -7.74 -9.78
C LYS A 249 -10.55 -8.25 -8.79
N GLY A 250 -10.97 -7.39 -7.87
CA GLY A 250 -12.01 -7.73 -6.89
C GLY A 250 -11.49 -8.38 -5.62
N VAL A 251 -10.18 -8.60 -5.49
CA VAL A 251 -9.56 -9.06 -4.23
C VAL A 251 -9.30 -7.87 -3.30
N LEU A 252 -8.58 -6.86 -3.78
CA LEU A 252 -8.30 -5.63 -3.07
C LEU A 252 -8.88 -4.42 -3.80
N ASP A 253 -9.30 -3.43 -3.02
CA ASP A 253 -9.68 -2.11 -3.48
C ASP A 253 -8.47 -1.46 -4.15
N ALA A 254 -8.64 -1.01 -5.39
CA ALA A 254 -7.53 -0.46 -6.18
C ALA A 254 -6.94 0.82 -5.56
N CYS A 255 -7.71 1.52 -4.73
CA CYS A 255 -7.34 2.82 -4.18
C CYS A 255 -6.65 2.70 -2.82
N THR A 256 -7.22 1.87 -1.95
CA THR A 256 -6.85 1.77 -0.54
C THR A 256 -6.04 0.51 -0.24
N ASP A 257 -6.01 -0.46 -1.17
CA ASP A 257 -5.55 -1.83 -0.92
C ASP A 257 -6.33 -2.57 0.19
N ALA A 258 -7.44 -2.00 0.68
CA ALA A 258 -8.34 -2.68 1.59
C ALA A 258 -8.94 -3.92 0.89
N PRO A 259 -9.16 -5.04 1.60
CA PRO A 259 -9.76 -6.20 0.99
C PRO A 259 -11.23 -5.94 0.67
N LEU A 260 -11.64 -6.37 -0.52
CA LEU A 260 -13.04 -6.31 -0.97
C LEU A 260 -13.84 -7.54 -0.55
N LEU A 261 -13.16 -8.53 0.02
CA LEU A 261 -13.80 -9.67 0.68
C LEU A 261 -14.59 -9.19 1.90
N GLY A 262 -15.82 -9.69 2.00
CA GLY A 262 -16.73 -9.34 3.08
C GLY A 262 -16.61 -10.23 4.32
N SER A 263 -17.56 -10.08 5.22
CA SER A 263 -17.82 -10.95 6.36
C SER A 263 -17.87 -12.44 6.02
N GLY A 264 -17.58 -13.31 6.98
CA GLY A 264 -17.55 -14.76 6.79
C GLY A 264 -16.26 -15.30 6.18
N ASN A 265 -15.28 -14.42 5.90
CA ASN A 265 -13.98 -14.77 5.33
C ASN A 265 -12.85 -14.41 6.29
N THR A 266 -11.90 -15.33 6.45
CA THR A 266 -10.62 -15.08 7.12
C THR A 266 -9.53 -14.95 6.05
N LEU A 267 -8.76 -13.87 6.08
CA LEU A 267 -7.58 -13.68 5.25
C LEU A 267 -6.33 -13.84 6.11
N VAL A 268 -5.38 -14.62 5.62
CA VAL A 268 -4.05 -14.80 6.21
C VAL A 268 -3.03 -14.15 5.28
N LEU A 269 -2.14 -13.37 5.87
CA LEU A 269 -0.95 -12.89 5.19
C LEU A 269 0.25 -12.94 6.14
N ALA A 270 1.44 -13.14 5.60
CA ALA A 270 2.68 -12.93 6.31
C ALA A 270 3.51 -11.89 5.56
N GLY A 271 4.25 -11.06 6.29
CA GLY A 271 5.04 -9.99 5.71
C GLY A 271 4.48 -8.59 5.92
N SER A 272 5.13 -7.64 5.26
CA SER A 272 4.89 -6.21 5.43
C SER A 272 4.31 -5.54 4.19
N GLY A 273 4.03 -4.23 4.30
CA GLY A 273 3.62 -3.41 3.16
C GLY A 273 4.69 -3.15 2.10
N TYR A 274 5.92 -3.63 2.28
CA TYR A 274 6.98 -3.47 1.30
C TYR A 274 6.71 -4.30 0.03
N ALA A 275 6.36 -5.57 0.19
CA ALA A 275 6.14 -6.51 -0.91
C ALA A 275 4.64 -6.80 -1.16
N GLN A 276 3.75 -6.48 -0.22
CA GLN A 276 2.35 -6.86 -0.28
C GLN A 276 1.40 -5.66 -0.17
N ARG A 277 0.41 -5.59 -1.06
CA ARG A 277 -0.60 -4.52 -1.09
C ARG A 277 -1.47 -4.54 0.17
N LEU A 278 -2.01 -5.70 0.53
CA LEU A 278 -2.79 -5.83 1.77
C LEU A 278 -1.92 -5.55 2.99
N GLY A 279 -0.67 -6.01 3.00
CA GLY A 279 0.28 -5.70 4.08
C GLY A 279 0.49 -4.20 4.26
N ARG A 280 0.47 -3.42 3.17
CA ARG A 280 0.58 -1.96 3.19
C ARG A 280 -0.64 -1.32 3.82
N PHE A 281 -1.84 -1.69 3.37
CA PHE A 281 -3.08 -1.25 3.99
C PHE A 281 -3.13 -1.58 5.48
N VAL A 282 -2.76 -2.82 5.83
CA VAL A 282 -2.78 -3.25 7.24
C VAL A 282 -1.83 -2.40 8.06
N VAL A 283 -0.56 -2.24 7.67
CA VAL A 283 0.41 -1.47 8.46
C VAL A 283 0.05 0.02 8.53
N GLN A 284 -0.46 0.60 7.45
CA GLN A 284 -0.71 2.05 7.36
C GLN A 284 -2.05 2.45 7.97
N ASP A 285 -3.11 1.67 7.72
CA ASP A 285 -4.49 2.10 7.97
C ASP A 285 -5.22 1.24 9.02
N ALA A 286 -5.05 -0.08 9.02
CA ALA A 286 -5.86 -0.97 9.88
C ALA A 286 -5.19 -1.34 11.21
N SER A 287 -3.89 -1.59 11.20
CA SER A 287 -3.13 -2.11 12.35
C SER A 287 -3.23 -1.15 13.54
N PRO A 288 -3.46 -1.64 14.77
CA PRO A 288 -3.40 -0.80 15.97
C PRO A 288 -1.98 -0.32 16.27
N LEU A 289 -0.97 -0.99 15.71
CA LEU A 289 0.45 -0.70 15.87
C LEU A 289 1.01 0.06 14.67
N LEU A 290 1.86 1.04 14.96
CA LEU A 290 2.67 1.79 14.01
C LEU A 290 4.14 1.48 14.26
N LEU A 291 4.88 1.13 13.21
CA LEU A 291 6.34 1.12 13.21
C LEU A 291 6.85 2.44 12.62
N GLY A 292 7.76 3.11 13.33
CA GLY A 292 8.39 4.33 12.83
C GLY A 292 9.77 4.54 13.42
N SER A 293 10.35 5.70 13.11
CA SER A 293 11.59 6.16 13.73
C SER A 293 11.36 6.49 15.21
N GLY A 294 12.30 6.09 16.07
CA GLY A 294 12.25 6.40 17.49
C GLY A 294 12.66 7.83 17.82
N SER A 295 12.70 8.13 19.12
CA SER A 295 13.10 9.44 19.66
C SER A 295 14.59 9.75 19.46
N THR A 296 15.40 8.72 19.24
CA THR A 296 16.85 8.81 19.06
C THR A 296 17.23 8.43 17.63
N ALA A 297 18.22 9.12 17.04
CA ALA A 297 18.70 8.76 15.71
C ALA A 297 19.20 7.31 15.69
N GLY A 298 18.72 6.52 14.71
CA GLY A 298 19.06 5.11 14.60
C GLY A 298 18.26 4.17 15.51
N THR A 299 17.16 4.62 16.12
CA THR A 299 16.21 3.73 16.80
C THR A 299 14.94 3.53 15.97
N LEU A 300 14.35 2.34 16.10
CA LEU A 300 13.01 2.01 15.63
C LEU A 300 12.07 2.00 16.83
N ARG A 301 10.80 2.34 16.59
CA ARG A 301 9.78 2.44 17.63
C ARG A 301 8.47 1.81 17.16
N PHE A 302 7.92 0.94 18.00
CA PHE A 302 6.51 0.57 17.93
C PHE A 302 5.68 1.45 18.86
N SER A 303 4.57 1.97 18.34
CA SER A 303 3.58 2.68 19.14
C SER A 303 2.17 2.31 18.73
N LYS A 304 1.22 2.46 19.64
CA LYS A 304 -0.20 2.51 19.30
C LYS A 304 -0.51 3.76 18.47
N ARG A 305 -1.64 3.73 17.76
CA ARG A 305 -2.14 4.90 17.00
C ARG A 305 -2.41 6.14 17.86
N ASP A 306 -2.69 5.97 19.15
CA ASP A 306 -2.84 7.09 20.11
C ASP A 306 -1.49 7.73 20.52
N GLY A 307 -0.37 7.22 19.99
CA GLY A 307 0.97 7.69 20.29
C GLY A 307 1.65 6.98 21.46
N THR A 308 0.98 6.07 22.17
CA THR A 308 1.58 5.29 23.27
C THR A 308 2.74 4.44 22.75
N VAL A 309 3.95 4.66 23.28
CA VAL A 309 5.14 3.86 22.95
C VAL A 309 5.02 2.48 23.59
N LEU A 310 5.17 1.42 22.79
CA LEU A 310 5.22 0.04 23.29
C LEU A 310 6.66 -0.46 23.40
N ALA A 311 7.49 -0.13 22.41
CA ALA A 311 8.90 -0.50 22.37
C ALA A 311 9.69 0.54 21.57
N GLU A 312 10.93 0.79 21.99
CA GLU A 312 11.93 1.53 21.20
C GLU A 312 13.28 0.82 21.35
N PHE A 313 13.96 0.57 20.23
CA PHE A 313 15.21 -0.18 20.21
C PHE A 313 16.13 0.30 19.07
N PRO A 314 17.46 0.11 19.17
CA PRO A 314 18.37 0.43 18.09
C PRO A 314 18.05 -0.39 16.83
N SER A 315 18.03 0.25 15.66
CA SER A 315 17.82 -0.45 14.38
C SER A 315 18.92 -1.49 14.11
N SER A 316 20.12 -1.31 14.68
CA SER A 316 21.21 -2.29 14.62
C SER A 316 20.91 -3.61 15.33
N ARG A 317 19.85 -3.68 16.16
CA ARG A 317 19.39 -4.94 16.73
C ARG A 317 18.64 -5.81 15.74
N VAL A 318 18.08 -5.24 14.67
CA VAL A 318 17.44 -6.00 13.59
C VAL A 318 18.53 -6.53 12.67
N ASN A 319 18.81 -7.83 12.76
CA ASN A 319 19.89 -8.52 12.05
C ASN A 319 19.55 -10.03 11.91
N PRO A 320 20.41 -10.84 11.27
CA PRO A 320 20.09 -12.25 11.03
C PRO A 320 19.83 -13.11 12.28
N THR A 321 20.29 -12.69 13.47
CA THR A 321 20.13 -13.44 14.73
C THR A 321 19.21 -12.76 15.74
N ASN A 322 18.67 -11.58 15.42
CA ASN A 322 17.76 -10.85 16.30
C ASN A 322 16.80 -10.01 15.46
N ASP A 323 15.50 -10.17 15.68
CA ASP A 323 14.47 -9.44 14.96
C ASP A 323 13.23 -9.24 15.85
N TYR A 324 12.28 -8.48 15.35
CA TYR A 324 10.99 -8.27 15.98
C TYR A 324 9.88 -8.66 15.02
N PHE A 325 8.82 -9.23 15.57
CA PHE A 325 7.62 -9.53 14.78
C PHE A 325 6.36 -9.25 15.56
N THR A 326 5.28 -9.02 14.83
CA THR A 326 3.94 -8.83 15.39
C THR A 326 2.95 -9.85 14.84
N TYR A 327 1.96 -10.16 15.68
CA TYR A 327 0.70 -10.73 15.23
C TYR A 327 -0.32 -9.62 15.22
N HIS A 328 -1.10 -9.53 14.16
CA HIS A 328 -2.27 -8.66 14.11
C HIS A 328 -3.51 -9.50 13.76
N LEU A 329 -4.53 -9.42 14.59
CA LEU A 329 -5.88 -9.93 14.36
C LEU A 329 -6.83 -8.74 14.33
N MET A 330 -7.47 -8.50 13.19
CA MET A 330 -8.31 -7.32 13.04
C MET A 330 -9.40 -7.51 11.99
N THR A 331 -10.44 -6.71 12.08
CA THR A 331 -11.51 -6.63 11.08
C THR A 331 -11.24 -5.57 10.03
N MET A 332 -11.58 -5.91 8.80
CA MET A 332 -11.53 -4.99 7.67
C MET A 332 -12.87 -4.24 7.54
N PRO A 333 -12.93 -3.11 6.80
CA PRO A 333 -14.19 -2.38 6.59
C PRO A 333 -15.33 -3.24 6.02
N GLY A 334 -15.02 -4.27 5.23
CA GLY A 334 -16.01 -5.23 4.71
C GLY A 334 -16.41 -6.34 5.68
N GLY A 335 -15.84 -6.37 6.88
CA GLY A 335 -16.12 -7.36 7.92
C GLY A 335 -15.30 -8.65 7.82
N ALA A 336 -14.40 -8.77 6.84
CA ALA A 336 -13.45 -9.88 6.80
C ALA A 336 -12.49 -9.81 8.00
N LEU A 337 -12.13 -10.98 8.53
CA LEU A 337 -11.13 -11.12 9.58
C LEU A 337 -9.75 -11.26 8.93
N VAL A 338 -8.76 -10.50 9.39
CA VAL A 338 -7.38 -10.58 8.90
C VAL A 338 -6.47 -11.03 10.02
N LEU A 339 -5.69 -12.08 9.77
CA LEU A 339 -4.55 -12.49 10.57
C LEU A 339 -3.27 -12.19 9.80
N GLN A 340 -2.47 -11.25 10.31
CA GLN A 340 -1.14 -10.93 9.78
C GLN A 340 -0.06 -11.38 10.75
N VAL A 341 1.01 -11.97 10.22
CA VAL A 341 2.30 -12.09 10.92
C VAL A 341 3.32 -11.22 10.21
N TYR A 342 3.87 -10.22 10.89
CA TYR A 342 4.75 -9.20 10.29
C TYR A 342 6.08 -9.12 11.02
N GLY A 343 7.20 -9.46 10.36
CA GLY A 343 8.55 -9.19 10.84
C GLY A 343 9.13 -7.87 10.34
N ILE A 344 9.93 -7.18 11.15
CA ILE A 344 10.59 -5.94 10.72
C ILE A 344 11.66 -6.23 9.69
N GLY A 345 12.61 -7.09 10.03
CA GLY A 345 13.61 -7.61 9.11
C GLY A 345 13.12 -8.84 8.38
N TRP A 346 14.00 -9.37 7.53
CA TRP A 346 13.70 -10.53 6.70
C TRP A 346 13.62 -11.84 7.50
N GLU A 347 14.18 -11.89 8.72
CA GLU A 347 14.12 -13.06 9.60
C GLU A 347 12.92 -13.04 10.56
N GLY A 348 12.39 -11.85 10.86
CA GLY A 348 11.27 -11.67 11.77
C GLY A 348 10.00 -12.37 11.29
N THR A 349 9.69 -12.33 9.99
CA THR A 349 8.47 -12.98 9.47
C THR A 349 8.55 -14.51 9.61
N PRO A 350 9.61 -15.20 9.13
CA PRO A 350 9.79 -16.63 9.37
C PRO A 350 9.81 -17.02 10.87
N ALA A 351 10.49 -16.22 11.71
CA ALA A 351 10.51 -16.44 13.16
C ALA A 351 9.11 -16.36 13.77
N GLY A 352 8.34 -15.34 13.38
CA GLY A 352 6.97 -15.14 13.83
C GLY A 352 6.03 -16.26 13.39
N VAL A 353 6.19 -16.76 12.16
CA VAL A 353 5.42 -17.89 11.61
C VAL A 353 5.72 -19.17 12.35
N TRP A 354 7.00 -19.47 12.59
CA TRP A 354 7.39 -20.64 13.38
C TRP A 354 6.77 -20.56 14.78
N HIS A 355 6.91 -19.42 15.45
CA HIS A 355 6.34 -19.23 16.79
C HIS A 355 4.80 -19.31 16.76
N PHE A 356 4.15 -18.80 15.72
CA PHE A 356 2.71 -18.88 15.59
C PHE A 356 2.26 -20.34 15.52
N ILE A 357 2.84 -21.13 14.63
CA ILE A 357 2.43 -22.53 14.40
C ILE A 357 2.72 -23.41 15.62
N HIS A 358 3.87 -23.22 16.29
CA HIS A 358 4.33 -24.13 17.34
C HIS A 358 4.01 -23.68 18.77
N ARG A 359 3.64 -22.42 18.97
CA ARG A 359 3.29 -21.87 20.30
C ARG A 359 1.93 -21.21 20.31
N ALA A 360 1.75 -20.14 19.53
CA ALA A 360 0.52 -19.35 19.60
C ALA A 360 -0.72 -20.16 19.20
N LEU A 361 -0.69 -20.88 18.07
CA LEU A 361 -1.80 -21.69 17.59
C LEU A 361 -2.17 -22.81 18.57
N PRO A 362 -1.24 -23.61 19.12
CA PRO A 362 -1.56 -24.54 20.21
C PRO A 362 -2.19 -23.88 21.44
N ASP A 363 -1.71 -22.70 21.87
CA ASP A 363 -2.31 -21.96 22.99
C ASP A 363 -3.73 -21.47 22.65
N ILE A 364 -3.96 -21.07 21.40
CA ILE A 364 -5.29 -20.72 20.89
C ILE A 364 -6.23 -21.93 20.91
N GLN A 365 -5.76 -23.08 20.42
CA GLN A 365 -6.50 -24.35 20.42
C GLN A 365 -6.85 -24.81 21.83
N ALA A 366 -5.95 -24.59 22.79
CA ALA A 366 -6.16 -24.89 24.20
C ALA A 366 -7.04 -23.86 24.92
N GLY A 367 -7.38 -22.74 24.28
CA GLY A 367 -8.12 -21.63 24.89
C GLY A 367 -7.33 -20.87 25.95
N THR A 368 -6.00 -20.97 25.94
CA THR A 368 -5.09 -20.29 26.87
C THR A 368 -4.54 -18.98 26.31
N ALA A 369 -4.67 -18.73 25.01
CA ALA A 369 -4.32 -17.45 24.39
C ALA A 369 -5.28 -16.34 24.83
N THR A 370 -4.75 -15.20 25.28
CA THR A 370 -5.55 -14.12 25.89
C THR A 370 -5.55 -12.79 25.12
N TRP A 371 -4.90 -12.72 23.96
CA TRP A 371 -4.76 -11.46 23.21
C TRP A 371 -5.95 -11.22 22.28
N SER A 372 -6.33 -9.95 22.05
CA SER A 372 -7.48 -9.60 21.21
C SER A 372 -7.13 -9.05 19.84
N SER A 373 -6.10 -8.21 19.73
CA SER A 373 -5.77 -7.56 18.44
C SER A 373 -4.32 -7.68 18.03
N TYR A 374 -3.36 -7.57 18.96
CA TYR A 374 -1.96 -7.68 18.62
C TYR A 374 -1.12 -8.34 19.69
N GLN A 375 0.00 -8.90 19.24
CA GLN A 375 1.16 -9.22 20.08
C GLN A 375 2.42 -8.72 19.38
N LEU A 376 3.40 -8.25 20.16
CA LEU A 376 4.71 -7.83 19.71
C LEU A 376 5.76 -8.69 20.42
N TYR A 377 6.62 -9.33 19.65
CA TYR A 377 7.68 -10.19 20.14
C TYR A 377 9.05 -9.68 19.68
N GLU A 378 10.04 -9.97 20.51
CA GLU A 378 11.45 -9.98 20.15
C GLU A 378 11.89 -11.44 19.98
N TRP A 379 12.50 -11.74 18.85
CA TRP A 379 13.10 -13.02 18.55
C TRP A 379 14.62 -12.92 18.66
N THR A 380 15.26 -13.97 19.16
CA THR A 380 16.72 -14.10 19.18
C THR A 380 17.11 -15.54 18.89
N ASP A 381 17.90 -15.72 17.85
CA ASP A 381 18.49 -16.97 17.40
C ASP A 381 19.46 -17.51 18.47
N ASP A 382 19.48 -18.82 18.67
CA ASP A 382 20.43 -19.45 19.60
C ASP A 382 21.85 -19.64 19.01
N GLY A 383 22.04 -19.26 17.75
CA GLY A 383 23.29 -19.33 17.00
C GLY A 383 23.33 -20.44 15.95
N ASP A 384 22.28 -21.25 15.82
CA ASP A 384 22.19 -22.31 14.80
C ASP A 384 21.64 -21.85 13.44
N GLY A 385 21.11 -20.62 13.37
CA GLY A 385 20.55 -20.02 12.16
C GLY A 385 19.20 -20.62 11.73
N GLN A 386 18.52 -21.37 12.60
CA GLN A 386 17.24 -22.01 12.33
C GLN A 386 16.16 -21.52 13.28
N LYS A 387 14.98 -21.22 12.74
CA LYS A 387 13.81 -20.88 13.57
C LYS A 387 13.33 -22.12 14.29
N GLY A 388 13.42 -22.13 15.62
CA GLY A 388 13.30 -23.37 16.36
C GLY A 388 13.04 -23.23 17.85
N PRO A 389 12.89 -24.37 18.55
CA PRO A 389 12.63 -24.38 19.99
C PRO A 389 13.82 -23.95 20.85
N GLY A 390 15.03 -23.85 20.27
CA GLY A 390 16.22 -23.31 20.93
C GLY A 390 16.24 -21.78 21.01
N ASP A 391 15.55 -21.12 20.08
CA ASP A 391 15.43 -19.66 20.03
C ASP A 391 14.66 -19.09 21.22
N THR A 392 14.91 -17.81 21.49
CA THR A 392 14.14 -17.04 22.46
C THR A 392 13.07 -16.20 21.76
N TYR A 393 11.83 -16.31 22.25
CA TYR A 393 10.68 -15.52 21.83
C TYR A 393 10.13 -14.73 23.02
N ARG A 394 10.54 -13.48 23.16
CA ARG A 394 10.15 -12.63 24.29
C ARG A 394 8.96 -11.76 23.92
N LEU A 395 7.82 -12.00 24.56
CA LEU A 395 6.66 -11.10 24.45
C LEU A 395 7.03 -9.73 25.04
N ILE A 396 6.90 -8.68 24.22
CA ILE A 396 7.19 -7.29 24.59
C ILE A 396 5.91 -6.56 24.99
N ALA A 397 4.87 -6.70 24.17
CA ALA A 397 3.59 -6.06 24.38
C ALA A 397 2.46 -6.90 23.77
N GLN A 398 1.27 -6.79 24.33
CA GLN A 398 0.04 -7.30 23.74
C GLN A 398 -1.13 -6.38 24.12
N GLU A 399 -2.27 -6.55 23.45
CA GLU A 399 -3.54 -5.99 23.89
C GLU A 399 -4.34 -6.97 24.75
#